data_AF-A0AAV0GS62-F1
#
_entry.id   AF-A0AAV0GS62-F1
#
_cell.length_a   1.000
_cell.length_b   1.000
_cell.length_c   1.000
_cell.angle_alpha   90.00
_cell.angle_beta   90.00
_cell.angle_gamma   90.00
#
_symmetry.space_group_name_H-M   'P 1'
#
loop_
_entity.id
_entity.type
_entity.pdbx_description
1 polymer ?
#
loop_
_entity_poly.entity_id
_entity_poly.type
_entity_poly.pdbx_seq_one_letter_code
_entity_poly.pdbx_strand_id
1 'polypeptide(L)'
;MLAHKSTAAGGVLKGCDGRFIKAFDVNLGGGSITHAELRGIAHGLRIAWDEGLRKVLLQTDSTTAISLLKDEDSHTIPITP
;
A
#
# COMPACT_ATOMS: atom_id res chain seq x y z
N MET A 1 19.13 -24.93 3.57
CA MET A 1 17.77 -24.34 3.52
C MET A 1 17.85 -23.10 2.64
N LEU A 2 17.20 -23.11 1.48
CA LEU A 2 17.08 -21.91 0.65
C LEU A 2 15.99 -21.03 1.28
N ALA A 3 16.37 -19.92 1.92
CA ALA A 3 15.41 -18.94 2.39
C ALA A 3 14.74 -18.30 1.17
N HIS A 4 13.46 -18.62 0.94
CA HIS A 4 12.65 -17.90 -0.03
C HIS A 4 12.55 -16.44 0.48
N LYS A 5 13.00 -15.46 -0.32
CA LYS A 5 12.94 -14.04 0.07
C LYS A 5 11.46 -13.64 0.16
N SER A 6 10.96 -13.59 1.39
CA SER A 6 9.60 -13.13 1.68
C SER A 6 9.63 -11.62 1.88
N THR A 7 8.65 -10.93 1.33
CA THR A 7 8.37 -9.53 1.58
C THR A 7 7.22 -9.41 2.56
N ALA A 8 7.24 -8.33 3.30
CA ALA A 8 6.15 -7.90 4.16
C ALA A 8 5.96 -6.41 3.94
N ALA A 9 4.79 -5.92 4.31
CA ALA A 9 4.52 -4.49 4.37
C ALA A 9 3.78 -4.18 5.67
N GLY A 10 3.78 -2.92 6.07
CA GLY A 10 3.05 -2.47 7.24
C GLY A 10 2.80 -0.99 7.17
N GLY A 11 2.00 -0.49 8.11
CA GLY A 11 1.65 0.90 8.16
C GLY A 11 0.86 1.29 9.40
N VAL A 12 0.72 2.60 9.57
CA VAL A 12 0.00 3.20 10.71
C VAL A 12 -1.04 4.18 10.18
N LEU A 13 -2.27 4.00 10.65
CA LEU A 13 -3.33 5.00 10.53
C LEU A 13 -3.24 5.96 11.71
N LYS A 14 -3.18 7.25 11.38
CA LYS A 14 -3.09 8.34 12.34
C LYS A 14 -4.20 9.34 12.06
N GLY A 15 -4.87 9.79 13.11
CA GLY A 15 -5.85 10.87 13.04
C GLY A 15 -5.20 12.19 12.63
N CYS A 16 -6.01 13.13 12.16
CA CYS A 16 -5.54 14.48 11.82
C CYS A 16 -5.01 15.26 13.04
N ASP A 17 -5.41 14.86 14.25
CA ASP A 17 -4.89 15.35 15.54
C ASP A 17 -3.57 14.66 15.96
N GLY A 18 -3.02 13.78 15.12
CA GLY A 18 -1.81 13.04 15.38
C GLY A 18 -2.02 11.79 16.24
N ARG A 19 -3.24 11.48 16.68
CA ARG A 19 -3.52 10.29 17.50
C ARG A 19 -3.39 9.02 16.68
N PHE A 20 -2.86 7.98 17.31
CA PHE A 20 -2.87 6.63 16.76
C PHE A 20 -4.32 6.13 16.62
N ILE A 21 -4.66 5.58 15.46
CA ILE A 21 -5.94 4.90 15.22
C ILE A 21 -5.69 3.40 15.16
N LYS A 22 -4.79 2.96 14.28
CA LYS A 22 -4.54 1.55 14.00
C LYS A 22 -3.17 1.33 13.39
N ALA A 23 -2.58 0.16 13.61
CA ALA A 23 -1.41 -0.32 12.88
C ALA A 23 -1.77 -1.64 12.20
N PHE A 24 -1.05 -1.95 11.13
CA PHE A 24 -1.15 -3.23 10.45
C PHE A 24 0.23 -3.67 9.98
N ASP A 25 0.38 -4.99 9.90
CA ASP A 25 1.43 -5.65 9.13
C ASP A 25 0.75 -6.70 8.24
N VAL A 26 1.41 -7.03 7.13
CA VAL A 26 0.94 -8.04 6.19
C VAL A 26 2.14 -8.78 5.62
N ASN A 27 2.11 -10.12 5.72
CA ASN A 27 3.06 -10.97 5.01
C ASN A 27 2.60 -11.11 3.55
N LEU A 28 3.46 -10.73 2.61
CA LEU A 28 3.17 -10.69 1.19
C LEU A 28 3.76 -11.86 0.40
N GLY A 29 4.52 -12.74 1.08
CA GLY A 29 5.19 -13.86 0.43
C GLY A 29 6.29 -13.38 -0.52
N GLY A 30 6.45 -14.02 -1.68
CA GLY A 30 7.44 -13.58 -2.68
C GLY A 30 7.05 -12.27 -3.40
N GLY A 31 8.05 -11.48 -3.79
CA GLY A 31 7.83 -10.30 -4.63
C GLY A 31 9.03 -9.36 -4.67
N SER A 32 8.94 -8.34 -5.52
CA SER A 32 9.88 -7.22 -5.51
C SER A 32 9.56 -6.26 -4.35
N ILE A 33 10.51 -5.37 -4.03
CA ILE A 33 10.31 -4.32 -3.02
C ILE A 33 9.17 -3.39 -3.46
N THR A 34 9.18 -2.94 -4.71
CA THR A 34 8.11 -2.09 -5.26
C THR A 34 6.73 -2.75 -5.16
N HIS A 35 6.64 -4.05 -5.41
CA HIS A 35 5.40 -4.81 -5.26
C HIS A 35 4.93 -4.87 -3.81
N ALA A 36 5.87 -5.02 -2.86
CA ALA A 36 5.58 -5.01 -1.45
C ALA A 36 5.02 -3.66 -0.99
N GLU A 37 5.66 -2.57 -1.40
CA GLU A 37 5.23 -1.20 -1.11
C GLU A 37 3.82 -0.93 -1.63
N LEU A 38 3.56 -1.21 -2.91
CA LEU A 38 2.24 -0.98 -3.52
C LEU A 38 1.14 -1.82 -2.85
N ARG A 39 1.44 -3.07 -2.49
CA ARG A 39 0.49 -3.90 -1.74
C ARG A 39 0.26 -3.40 -0.33
N GLY A 40 1.30 -2.93 0.35
CA GLY A 40 1.19 -2.29 1.66
C GLY A 40 0.29 -1.07 1.64
N ILE A 41 0.49 -0.19 0.64
CA ILE A 41 -0.34 0.99 0.39
C ILE A 41 -1.80 0.59 0.15
N ALA A 42 -2.05 -0.34 -0.79
CA ALA A 42 -3.40 -0.78 -1.12
C ALA A 42 -4.11 -1.40 0.10
N HIS A 43 -3.40 -2.22 0.89
CA HIS A 43 -3.93 -2.81 2.11
C HIS A 43 -4.23 -1.76 3.18
N GLY A 44 -3.33 -0.80 3.40
CA GLY A 44 -3.55 0.30 4.34
C GLY A 44 -4.72 1.20 3.96
N LEU A 45 -4.87 1.52 2.67
CA LEU A 45 -6.02 2.28 2.15
C LEU A 45 -7.33 1.51 2.32
N ARG A 46 -7.31 0.18 2.12
CA ARG A 46 -8.48 -0.66 2.38
C ARG A 46 -8.88 -0.63 3.86
N ILE A 47 -7.92 -0.76 4.77
CA ILE A 47 -8.20 -0.64 6.21
C ILE A 47 -8.78 0.73 6.53
N ALA A 48 -8.18 1.81 6.02
CA ALA A 48 -8.70 3.17 6.23
C ALA A 48 -10.15 3.31 5.74
N TRP A 49 -10.46 2.72 4.58
CA TRP A 49 -11.82 2.71 4.03
C TRP A 49 -12.81 1.95 4.94
N ASP A 50 -12.42 0.77 5.41
CA ASP A 50 -13.24 -0.07 6.28
C ASP A 50 -13.45 0.57 7.67
N GLU A 51 -12.49 1.39 8.14
CA GLU A 51 -12.62 2.24 9.35
C GLU A 51 -13.44 3.52 9.11
N GLY A 52 -14.04 3.70 7.94
CA GLY A 52 -14.87 4.88 7.63
C GLY A 52 -14.08 6.16 7.30
N LEU A 53 -12.75 6.09 7.21
CA LEU A 53 -11.92 7.23 6.80
C LEU A 53 -12.08 7.46 5.30
N ARG A 54 -12.41 8.69 4.89
CA ARG A 54 -12.63 9.07 3.48
C ARG A 54 -11.69 10.14 2.96
N LYS A 55 -11.00 10.85 3.85
CA LYS A 55 -9.94 11.81 3.52
C LYS A 55 -8.64 11.30 4.14
N VAL A 56 -7.77 10.73 3.32
CA VAL A 56 -6.54 10.07 3.77
C VAL A 56 -5.35 10.73 3.09
N LEU A 57 -4.35 11.12 3.87
CA LEU A 57 -3.03 11.51 3.37
C LEU A 57 -2.12 10.29 3.42
N LEU A 58 -1.75 9.78 2.25
CA LEU A 58 -0.78 8.69 2.14
C LEU A 58 0.65 9.23 2.32
N GLN A 59 1.40 8.63 3.23
CA GLN A 59 2.84 8.88 3.42
C GLN A 59 3.60 7.58 3.15
N THR A 60 4.59 7.65 2.27
CA THR A 60 5.50 6.54 1.93
C THR A 60 6.87 7.13 1.62
N ASP A 61 7.93 6.41 1.99
CA ASP A 61 9.32 6.73 1.65
C ASP A 61 9.73 6.20 0.26
N SER A 62 8.86 5.42 -0.39
CA SER A 62 9.07 4.88 -1.72
C SER A 62 8.72 5.90 -2.80
N THR A 63 9.72 6.63 -3.29
CA THR A 63 9.57 7.52 -4.45
C THR A 63 9.07 6.77 -5.68
N THR A 64 9.48 5.51 -5.86
CA THR A 64 8.97 4.64 -6.93
C THR A 64 7.46 4.41 -6.82
N ALA A 65 6.95 4.14 -5.61
CA ALA A 65 5.50 3.98 -5.41
C ALA A 65 4.75 5.29 -5.70
N ILE A 66 5.31 6.43 -5.28
CA ILE A 66 4.73 7.75 -5.58
C ILE A 66 4.66 7.99 -7.10
N SER A 67 5.74 7.69 -7.83
CA SER A 67 5.76 7.83 -9.29
C SER A 67 4.68 6.96 -9.94
N LEU A 68 4.60 5.68 -9.59
CA LEU A 68 3.62 4.75 -10.17
C LEU A 68 2.16 5.11 -9.86
N LEU A 69 1.89 5.70 -8.68
CA LEU A 69 0.54 6.15 -8.30
C LEU A 69 0.14 7.46 -8.96
N LYS A 70 1.10 8.29 -9.37
CA LYS A 70 0.86 9.57 -10.02
C LYS A 70 0.89 9.48 -11.54
N ASP A 71 1.42 8.39 -12.07
CA ASP A 71 1.46 8.16 -13.50
C ASP A 71 0.04 7.93 -14.02
N GLU A 72 -0.49 8.87 -14.80
CA GLU A 72 -1.76 8.74 -15.51
C GLU A 72 -1.57 8.02 -16.86
N ASP A 73 -0.64 7.06 -16.93
CA ASP A 73 -0.42 6.30 -18.14
C ASP A 73 -1.60 5.33 -18.34
N SER A 74 -2.56 5.85 -19.10
CA SER A 74 -3.71 5.22 -19.72
C SER A 74 -3.34 4.03 -20.63
N HIS A 75 -2.73 2.99 -20.07
CA HIS A 75 -2.88 1.66 -20.65
C HIS A 75 -4.21 1.09 -20.15
N THR A 76 -5.28 1.52 -20.80
CA THR A 76 -6.54 0.78 -20.82
C THR A 76 -6.24 -0.65 -21.24
N ILE A 77 -6.12 -1.54 -20.27
CA ILE A 77 -6.22 -2.97 -20.53
C ILE A 77 -7.66 -3.19 -21.03
N PRO A 78 -7.88 -3.57 -22.30
CA PRO A 78 -9.22 -3.82 -22.78
C PRO A 78 -9.74 -5.04 -22.01
N ILE A 79 -10.73 -4.83 -21.15
CA ILE A 79 -11.52 -5.92 -20.62
C ILE A 79 -12.25 -6.55 -21.81
N THR A 80 -11.73 -7.69 -22.28
CA THR A 80 -12.46 -8.53 -23.22
C THR A 80 -13.43 -9.39 -22.40
N PRO A 81 -14.69 -9.55 -22.87
CA PRO A 81 -15.75 -10.24 -22.13
C PRO A 81 -15.49 -11.74 -21.94
#